data_AF-A0A9X6Z8E2-F1
#
_entry.id   AF-A0A9X6Z8E2-F1
#
_cell.length_a   1.000
_cell.length_b   1.000
_cell.length_c   1.000
_cell.angle_alpha   90.00
_cell.angle_beta   90.00
_cell.angle_gamma   90.00
#
_symmetry.space_group_name_H-M   'P 1'
#
loop_
_entity.id
_entity.type
_entity.pdbx_description
1 polymer ?
#
loop_
_entity_poly.entity_id
_entity_poly.type
_entity_poly.pdbx_seq_one_letter_code
_entity_poly.pdbx_strand_id
1 'polypeptide(L)' 'MKFGIYLGGELMEEYADIIKAYEDAIYVTKESGVPHEVKIISEEN' A
#
# COMPACT_ATOMS: atom_id res chain seq x y z
N MET A 1 -9.29 10.95 -0.70
CA MET A 1 -9.12 9.51 -0.97
C MET A 1 -7.72 9.16 -0.49
N LYS A 2 -7.59 8.14 0.36
CA LYS A 2 -6.28 7.65 0.82
C LYS A 2 -6.03 6.27 0.22
N PHE A 3 -4.76 5.93 0.07
CA PHE A 3 -4.31 4.65 -0.47
C PHE A 3 -3.39 4.01 0.56
N GLY A 4 -3.60 2.73 0.84
CA GLY A 4 -2.82 1.96 1.78
C GLY A 4 -2.00 0.92 1.07
N ILE A 5 -0.76 0.72 1.52
CA ILE A 5 0.03 -0.46 1.20
C ILE A 5 -0.28 -1.53 2.24
N TYR A 6 -0.62 -2.72 1.79
CA TYR A 6 -1.00 -3.86 2.62
C TYR A 6 -0.04 -5.02 2.43
N LEU A 7 0.28 -5.70 3.54
CA LEU A 7 1.03 -6.95 3.55
C LEU A 7 0.23 -7.99 4.34
N GLY A 8 -0.18 -9.08 3.69
CA GLY A 8 -0.96 -10.13 4.37
C GLY A 8 -2.31 -9.66 4.94
N GLY A 9 -2.86 -8.55 4.44
CA GLY A 9 -4.09 -7.94 4.95
C GLY A 9 -3.90 -6.87 6.03
N GLU A 10 -2.67 -6.68 6.52
CA GLU A 10 -2.33 -5.62 7.47
C GLU A 10 -1.91 -4.34 6.73
N LEU A 11 -2.38 -3.19 7.19
CA LEU A 11 -2.02 -1.88 6.66
C LEU A 11 -0.62 -1.49 7.16
N MET A 12 0.30 -1.28 6.24
CA MET A 12 1.68 -0.91 6.54
C MET A 12 1.86 0.60 6.53
N GLU A 13 1.36 1.26 5.49
CA GLU A 13 1.61 2.69 5.25
C GLU A 13 0.47 3.33 4.44
N GLU A 14 0.25 4.63 4.63
CA GLU A 14 -0.82 5.40 3.98
C GLU A 14 -0.27 6.53 3.11
N TYR A 15 -0.92 6.76 1.97
CA TYR A 15 -0.57 7.80 1.01
C TYR A 15 -1.82 8.58 0.56
N ALA A 16 -1.63 9.87 0.30
CA ALA A 16 -2.64 10.70 -0.37
C ALA A 16 -2.61 10.56 -1.90
N ASP A 17 -1.52 10.00 -2.45
CA ASP A 17 -1.27 9.84 -3.88
C ASP A 17 -1.12 8.35 -4.21
N ILE A 18 -1.90 7.87 -5.16
CA ILE A 18 -1.89 6.47 -5.60
C ILE A 18 -0.57 6.09 -6.29
N ILE A 19 0.08 7.02 -6.99
CA ILE A 19 1.34 6.75 -7.69
C ILE A 19 2.42 6.44 -6.66
N LYS A 20 2.53 7.27 -5.62
CA LYS A 20 3.49 7.06 -4.53
C LYS A 20 3.26 5.73 -3.80
N ALA A 21 2.00 5.39 -3.53
CA ALA A 21 1.66 4.10 -2.93
C ALA A 21 2.15 2.91 -3.78
N TYR A 22 2.02 3.00 -5.12
CA TYR A 22 2.51 1.95 -6.01
C TYR A 22 4.05 1.93 -6.14
N GLU A 23 4.70 3.09 -6.20
CA GLU A 23 6.16 3.17 -6.22
C GLU A 23 6.78 2.48 -5.01
N ASP A 24 6.27 2.79 -3.82
CA ASP A 24 6.75 2.19 -2.58
C ASP A 24 6.36 0.70 -2.49
N ALA A 25 5.13 0.31 -2.87
CA ALA A 25 4.73 -1.10 -2.90
C ALA A 25 5.64 -1.95 -3.81
N ILE A 26 6.05 -1.42 -4.97
CA ILE A 26 7.01 -2.07 -5.87
C ILE A 26 8.38 -2.17 -5.21
N TYR A 27 8.84 -1.10 -4.56
CA TYR A 27 10.12 -1.06 -3.86
C TYR A 27 10.16 -2.12 -2.74
N VAL A 28 9.20 -2.11 -1.82
CA VAL A 28 9.17 -3.06 -0.70
C VAL A 28 8.94 -4.50 -1.15
N THR A 29 8.20 -4.72 -2.25
CA THR A 29 8.05 -6.06 -2.84
C THR A 29 9.38 -6.59 -3.38
N LYS A 30 10.20 -5.74 -4.00
CA LYS A 30 11.53 -6.13 -4.49
C LYS A 30 12.51 -6.44 -3.37
N GLU A 31 12.51 -5.63 -2.31
CA GLU A 31 13.44 -5.79 -1.18
C GLU A 31 13.08 -7.00 -0.29
N SER A 32 11.79 -7.21 -0.05
CA SER A 32 11.31 -8.31 0.82
C SER A 32 11.13 -9.65 0.09
N GLY A 33 10.93 -9.61 -1.24
CA GLY A 33 10.49 -10.77 -2.02
C GLY A 33 9.03 -11.18 -1.76
N VAL A 34 8.26 -10.39 -0.99
CA VAL A 34 6.86 -10.66 -0.66
C VAL A 34 5.96 -9.65 -1.39
N PRO A 35 4.90 -10.10 -2.09
CA PRO A 35 3.97 -9.18 -2.75
C PRO A 35 3.23 -8.27 -1.76
N HIS A 36 3.29 -6.96 -2.02
CA HIS A 36 2.50 -5.94 -1.31
C HIS A 36 1.34 -5.46 -2.19
N GLU A 37 0.19 -5.25 -1.58
CA GLU A 37 -1.04 -4.82 -2.26
C GLU A 37 -1.31 -3.33 -2.02
N VAL A 38 -1.77 -2.60 -3.04
CA VAL A 38 -2.26 -1.22 -2.86
C VAL A 38 -3.78 -1.23 -2.92
N LYS A 39 -4.43 -0.67 -1.89
CA LYS A 39 -5.89 -0.55 -1.81
C LYS A 39 -6.32 0.86 -1.43
N ILE A 40 -7.52 1.26 -1.82
CA ILE A 40 -8.13 2.48 -1.33
C ILE A 40 -8.51 2.27 0.13
N ILE A 41 -8.09 3.18 1.01
CA ILE A 41 -8.58 3.23 2.38
C ILE A 41 -9.89 3.99 2.34
N SER A 42 -11.00 3.26 2.32
CA SER A 42 -12.29 3.82 2.71
C SER A 42 -12.36 3.79 4.23
N GLU A 43 -12.46 4.96 4.86
CA GLU A 43 -13.00 5.03 6.22
C GLU A 43 -14.45 4.54 6.12
N GLU A 44 -14.70 3.27 6.44
CA GLU A 44 -16.05 2.83 6.75
C GLU A 44 -16.46 3.57 8.03
N ASN A 45 -17.49 4.42 7.90
CA ASN A 45 -18.08 5.20 9.00
C ASN A 45 -18.58 4.32 10.14
#